data_AF-A0A3C0R8H1-F1
#
_entry.id   AF-A0A3C0R8H1-F1
#
_cell.length_a   1.000
_cell.length_b   1.000
_cell.length_c   1.000
_cell.angle_alpha   90.00
_cell.angle_beta   90.00
_cell.angle_gamma   90.00
#
_symmetry.space_group_name_H-M   'P 1'
#
loop_
_entity.id
_entity.type
_entity.pdbx_description
1 polymer ?
#
loop_
_entity_poly.entity_id
_entity_poly.type
_entity_poly.pdbx_seq_one_letter_code
_entity_poly.pdbx_strand_id
1 'polypeptide(L)'
;MEQLDLFGNAYTPAPKPTSPKKKAVKAVPPPVEPSVTAEPNPEVFNYGRISVKVKAKVVAEPAAEKPVESAPVNEPKPTAAKGKRGRKSLKDLDAEVDLIDVPDEATLQQKLYYSISEVAGWFRVNTSLIRYWENEFDILKPRKNSKGDRLFRVEDIKKLQLIYYLLRQGKFSIEGARNYLKQHKQQADAQMQVAASLTKFRAFLLELRANLDA
;
A
#
# COMPACT_ATOMS: atom_id res chain seq x y z
N MET A 1 23.25 -64.92 6.68
CA MET A 1 23.04 -64.23 7.96
C MET A 1 22.87 -62.76 7.64
N GLU A 2 21.86 -62.11 8.20
CA GLU A 2 21.68 -60.67 8.06
C GLU A 2 22.51 -59.97 9.15
N GLN A 3 23.18 -58.88 8.81
CA GLN A 3 23.95 -58.09 9.77
C GLN A 3 23.00 -57.03 10.37
N LEU A 4 22.70 -57.19 11.65
CA LEU A 4 21.93 -56.22 12.43
C LEU A 4 22.88 -55.14 12.97
N ASP A 5 22.50 -53.87 12.81
CA ASP A 5 23.19 -52.77 13.46
C ASP A 5 22.96 -52.80 14.98
N LEU A 6 23.80 -52.09 15.73
CA LEU A 6 23.79 -52.01 17.21
C LEU A 6 22.48 -51.49 17.82
N PHE A 7 21.55 -50.99 16.99
CA PHE A 7 20.20 -50.54 17.38
C PHE A 7 19.06 -51.44 16.86
N GLY A 8 19.37 -52.65 16.37
CA GLY A 8 18.38 -53.69 16.06
C GLY A 8 17.52 -53.47 14.81
N ASN A 9 17.80 -52.44 14.01
CA ASN A 9 17.11 -52.17 12.76
C ASN A 9 17.83 -52.85 11.58
N ALA A 10 17.11 -53.19 10.52
CA ALA A 10 17.69 -53.80 9.33
C ALA A 10 18.51 -52.78 8.52
N TYR A 11 19.78 -53.08 8.25
CA TYR A 11 20.69 -52.19 7.51
C TYR A 11 20.24 -52.05 6.04
N THR A 12 19.66 -50.90 5.70
CA THR A 12 19.36 -50.52 4.31
C THR A 12 20.49 -49.68 3.72
N PRO A 13 21.30 -50.18 2.78
CA PRO A 13 22.39 -49.41 2.19
C PRO A 13 21.85 -48.22 1.38
N ALA A 14 22.43 -47.04 1.61
CA ALA A 14 21.98 -45.80 0.97
C ALA A 14 22.07 -45.87 -0.58
N PRO A 15 21.08 -45.33 -1.31
CA PRO A 15 21.09 -45.36 -2.78
C PRO A 15 22.25 -44.53 -3.33
N LYS A 16 23.01 -45.12 -4.26
CA LYS A 16 24.14 -44.45 -4.93
C LYS A 16 23.66 -43.21 -5.70
N PRO A 17 24.42 -42.11 -5.72
CA PRO A 17 24.05 -40.91 -6.47
C PRO A 17 24.03 -41.20 -7.97
N THR A 18 22.85 -41.15 -8.58
CA THR A 18 22.66 -41.32 -10.02
C THR A 18 22.96 -40.02 -10.76
N SER A 19 24.09 -40.00 -11.48
CA SER A 19 24.49 -38.88 -12.33
C SER A 19 23.37 -38.49 -13.33
N PRO A 20 23.05 -37.19 -13.49
CA PRO A 20 21.97 -36.78 -14.38
C PRO A 20 22.30 -37.11 -15.83
N LYS A 21 21.38 -37.83 -16.51
CA LYS A 21 21.50 -38.15 -17.94
C LYS A 21 21.52 -36.85 -18.75
N LYS A 22 22.62 -36.60 -19.48
CA LYS A 22 22.73 -35.48 -20.42
C LYS A 22 21.61 -35.59 -21.46
N LYS A 23 20.68 -34.63 -21.50
CA LYS A 23 19.77 -34.48 -22.65
C LYS A 23 20.60 -34.04 -23.86
N ALA A 24 20.35 -34.66 -25.01
CA ALA A 24 21.00 -34.26 -26.26
C ALA A 24 20.60 -32.82 -26.63
N VAL A 25 21.59 -31.99 -26.96
CA VAL A 25 21.35 -30.65 -27.52
C VAL A 25 20.80 -30.83 -28.93
N LYS A 26 19.58 -30.37 -29.19
CA LYS A 26 19.04 -30.33 -30.56
C LYS A 26 19.79 -29.25 -31.35
N ALA A 27 20.19 -29.57 -32.58
CA ALA A 27 21.04 -28.70 -33.39
C ALA A 27 20.45 -27.30 -33.58
N VAL A 28 21.33 -26.29 -33.52
CA VAL A 28 21.04 -24.90 -33.84
C VAL A 28 21.02 -24.75 -35.37
N PRO A 29 19.90 -24.35 -36.00
CA PRO A 29 19.92 -23.88 -37.38
C PRO A 29 20.65 -22.52 -37.45
N PRO A 30 21.30 -22.17 -38.58
CA PRO A 30 22.07 -20.94 -38.70
C PRO A 30 21.20 -19.69 -38.51
N PRO A 31 21.79 -18.55 -38.10
CA PRO A 31 21.05 -17.31 -37.89
C PRO A 31 20.45 -16.81 -39.21
N VAL A 32 19.13 -16.66 -39.23
CA VAL A 32 18.42 -15.95 -40.30
C VAL A 32 18.48 -14.46 -39.98
N GLU A 33 19.09 -13.67 -40.86
CA GLU A 33 19.17 -12.22 -40.72
C GLU A 33 17.77 -11.59 -40.87
N PRO A 34 17.26 -10.85 -39.86
CA PRO A 34 16.06 -10.06 -40.02
C PRO A 34 16.43 -8.72 -40.68
N SER A 35 16.31 -8.66 -42.01
CA SER A 35 16.52 -7.45 -42.82
C SER A 35 15.38 -6.43 -42.62
N VAL A 36 15.32 -5.85 -41.42
CA VAL A 36 14.36 -4.78 -41.08
C VAL A 36 14.88 -3.46 -41.65
N THR A 37 14.44 -3.13 -42.87
CA THR A 37 14.57 -1.78 -43.43
C THR A 37 13.80 -0.81 -42.53
N ALA A 38 14.53 -0.04 -41.73
CA ALA A 38 13.95 0.96 -40.84
C ALA A 38 13.54 2.22 -41.61
N GLU A 39 12.29 2.26 -42.08
CA GLU A 39 11.69 3.54 -42.49
C GLU A 39 11.51 4.42 -41.24
N PRO A 40 12.01 5.67 -41.24
CA PRO A 40 11.87 6.59 -40.12
C PRO A 40 10.44 7.17 -40.09
N ASN A 41 9.49 6.36 -39.63
CA ASN A 41 8.10 6.78 -39.45
C ASN A 41 8.04 7.92 -38.41
N PRO A 42 7.63 9.15 -38.77
CA PRO A 42 7.73 10.28 -37.87
C PRO A 42 6.67 10.16 -36.75
N GLU A 43 7.13 9.92 -35.51
CA GLU A 43 6.26 9.99 -34.34
C GLU A 43 5.76 11.42 -34.12
N VAL A 44 4.58 11.72 -34.66
CA VAL A 44 3.92 13.01 -34.46
C VAL A 44 3.41 13.09 -33.03
N PHE A 45 4.26 13.59 -32.13
CA PHE A 45 3.93 13.94 -30.75
C PHE A 45 2.92 15.09 -30.72
N ASN A 46 1.65 14.75 -30.95
CA ASN A 46 0.53 15.67 -30.84
C ASN A 46 0.27 15.96 -29.36
N TYR A 47 0.78 17.09 -28.87
CA TYR A 47 0.51 17.64 -27.53
C TYR A 47 -0.94 18.15 -27.40
N GLY A 48 -1.90 17.25 -27.61
CA GLY A 48 -3.32 17.52 -27.48
C GLY A 48 -3.66 17.95 -26.05
N ARG A 49 -4.17 19.18 -25.89
CA ARG A 49 -4.52 19.76 -24.58
C ARG A 49 -5.45 18.85 -23.80
N ILE A 50 -4.95 18.25 -22.72
CA ILE A 50 -5.68 17.34 -21.83
C ILE A 50 -6.84 18.10 -21.17
N SER A 51 -8.03 17.97 -21.77
CA SER A 51 -9.22 18.74 -21.41
C SER A 51 -10.09 17.91 -20.46
N VAL A 52 -9.73 17.94 -19.17
CA VAL A 52 -10.42 17.18 -18.11
C VAL A 52 -11.84 17.73 -17.88
N LYS A 53 -12.82 17.15 -18.57
CA LYS A 53 -14.25 17.48 -18.41
C LYS A 53 -14.80 16.89 -17.10
N VAL A 54 -14.64 17.60 -15.99
CA VAL A 54 -15.23 17.25 -14.70
C VAL A 54 -16.77 17.29 -14.81
N LYS A 55 -17.40 16.11 -14.85
CA LYS A 55 -18.85 15.97 -15.04
C LYS A 55 -19.59 16.07 -13.71
N ALA A 56 -19.77 17.28 -13.20
CA ALA A 56 -20.57 17.54 -12.00
C ALA A 56 -22.04 17.14 -12.23
N LYS A 57 -22.49 16.04 -11.60
CA LYS A 57 -23.90 15.65 -11.60
C LYS A 57 -24.60 16.31 -10.41
N VAL A 58 -25.26 17.44 -10.66
CA VAL A 58 -26.21 18.03 -9.71
C VAL A 58 -27.35 17.04 -9.48
N VAL A 59 -27.69 16.83 -8.21
CA VAL A 59 -28.94 16.18 -7.79
C VAL A 59 -29.89 17.30 -7.39
N ALA A 60 -31.09 17.31 -7.98
CA ALA A 60 -32.14 18.27 -7.68
C ALA A 60 -33.40 17.53 -7.21
N GLU A 61 -34.04 18.09 -6.21
CA GLU A 61 -35.39 17.77 -5.73
C GLU A 61 -36.45 18.12 -6.82
N PRO A 62 -37.66 17.53 -6.79
CA PRO A 62 -38.66 17.98 -5.81
C PRO A 62 -39.68 16.92 -5.31
N ALA A 63 -40.38 17.29 -4.21
CA ALA A 63 -41.83 17.14 -3.91
C ALA A 63 -42.63 15.86 -4.29
N ALA A 64 -43.57 15.34 -3.49
CA ALA A 64 -44.08 15.72 -2.16
C ALA A 64 -44.96 14.62 -1.53
N GLU A 65 -44.99 14.56 -0.17
CA GLU A 65 -46.13 14.32 0.78
C GLU A 65 -47.15 13.15 0.56
N LYS A 66 -47.86 12.53 1.54
CA LYS A 66 -47.98 12.42 3.04
C LYS A 66 -49.11 11.34 3.29
N PRO A 67 -49.63 11.03 4.51
CA PRO A 67 -49.12 11.02 5.90
C PRO A 67 -48.98 9.54 6.43
N VAL A 68 -48.72 9.20 7.72
CA VAL A 68 -49.63 9.02 8.89
C VAL A 68 -48.70 8.52 10.05
N GLU A 69 -48.50 9.25 11.17
CA GLU A 69 -49.12 9.08 12.51
C GLU A 69 -48.82 7.72 13.21
N SER A 70 -48.37 7.58 14.47
CA SER A 70 -48.02 8.47 15.62
C SER A 70 -46.78 7.89 16.36
N ALA A 71 -46.33 8.15 17.61
CA ALA A 71 -46.76 8.91 18.80
C ALA A 71 -45.52 9.31 19.69
N PRO A 72 -45.64 10.15 20.74
CA PRO A 72 -44.48 10.73 21.45
C PRO A 72 -44.30 10.35 22.95
N VAL A 73 -43.06 10.47 23.45
CA VAL A 73 -42.73 10.76 24.87
C VAL A 73 -41.52 11.72 24.91
N ASN A 74 -41.48 12.67 25.84
CA ASN A 74 -40.46 13.73 25.92
C ASN A 74 -40.33 14.27 27.36
N GLU A 75 -39.12 14.27 27.94
CA GLU A 75 -38.79 15.02 29.16
C GLU A 75 -37.38 15.67 29.07
N PRO A 76 -37.13 16.88 29.64
CA PRO A 76 -35.94 17.69 29.32
C PRO A 76 -34.94 17.96 30.47
N LYS A 77 -33.77 18.50 30.09
CA LYS A 77 -32.69 19.13 30.92
C LYS A 77 -31.84 18.16 31.79
N PRO A 78 -30.66 18.59 32.31
CA PRO A 78 -30.06 19.93 32.29
C PRO A 78 -28.74 20.08 31.50
N THR A 79 -28.25 21.32 31.43
CA THR A 79 -27.07 21.80 30.69
C THR A 79 -25.75 21.68 31.46
N ALA A 80 -24.65 21.30 30.78
CA ALA A 80 -23.28 21.51 31.28
C ALA A 80 -22.28 21.76 30.13
N ALA A 81 -21.54 22.87 30.18
CA ALA A 81 -20.55 23.23 29.16
C ALA A 81 -19.20 22.50 29.38
N LYS A 82 -18.57 21.96 28.31
CA LYS A 82 -17.25 21.29 28.46
C LYS A 82 -16.36 21.24 27.20
N GLY A 83 -16.15 22.37 26.53
CA GLY A 83 -15.16 22.53 25.45
C GLY A 83 -15.56 21.92 24.10
N LYS A 84 -14.65 21.91 23.10
CA LYS A 84 -14.88 21.38 21.74
C LYS A 84 -14.90 19.83 21.71
N ARG A 85 -15.84 19.22 22.45
CA ARG A 85 -16.06 17.76 22.53
C ARG A 85 -17.10 17.27 21.52
N GLY A 86 -16.90 17.60 20.25
CA GLY A 86 -17.61 16.92 19.16
C GLY A 86 -16.86 15.67 18.73
N ARG A 87 -17.56 14.73 18.08
CA ARG A 87 -16.86 13.85 17.11
C ARG A 87 -16.32 14.78 16.01
N LYS A 88 -15.03 14.64 15.65
CA LYS A 88 -14.43 15.41 14.53
C LYS A 88 -15.31 15.24 13.29
N SER A 89 -15.51 16.29 12.49
CA SER A 89 -16.28 16.11 11.25
C SER A 89 -15.49 15.23 10.29
N LEU A 90 -16.20 14.56 9.38
CA LEU A 90 -15.55 13.69 8.38
C LEU A 90 -14.56 14.47 7.49
N LYS A 91 -14.79 15.78 7.29
CA LYS A 91 -13.90 16.67 6.55
C LYS A 91 -12.64 17.03 7.33
N ASP A 92 -12.76 17.34 8.63
CA ASP A 92 -11.60 17.60 9.49
C ASP A 92 -10.72 16.34 9.57
N LEU A 93 -11.36 15.18 9.71
CA LEU A 93 -10.70 13.88 9.70
C LEU A 93 -10.00 13.57 8.38
N ASP A 94 -10.56 13.99 7.22
CA ASP A 94 -9.92 13.82 5.90
C ASP A 94 -8.78 14.86 5.71
N ALA A 95 -8.87 16.07 6.29
CA ALA A 95 -7.80 17.08 6.22
C ALA A 95 -6.56 16.74 7.09
N GLU A 96 -6.75 16.04 8.22
CA GLU A 96 -5.63 15.55 9.06
C GLU A 96 -4.75 14.50 8.36
N VAL A 97 -5.19 13.94 7.22
CA VAL A 97 -4.57 12.82 6.51
C VAL A 97 -3.40 13.24 5.64
N ASP A 98 -3.49 14.40 4.99
CA ASP A 98 -2.48 14.85 4.04
C ASP A 98 -1.20 15.38 4.73
N LEU A 99 -1.19 15.42 6.07
CA LEU A 99 -0.05 15.78 6.91
C LEU A 99 0.74 14.54 7.40
N ILE A 100 0.95 13.57 6.51
CA ILE A 100 1.93 12.50 6.75
C ILE A 100 3.33 13.13 6.74
N ASP A 101 4.10 12.92 7.82
CA ASP A 101 5.47 13.40 7.97
C ASP A 101 6.42 12.20 8.05
N VAL A 102 6.48 11.43 6.96
CA VAL A 102 7.36 10.25 6.82
C VAL A 102 8.67 10.69 6.14
N PRO A 103 9.83 10.53 6.80
CA PRO A 103 11.12 10.90 6.22
C PRO A 103 11.45 10.16 4.91
N ASP A 104 12.23 10.81 4.05
CA ASP A 104 12.70 10.24 2.78
C ASP A 104 13.45 8.91 2.98
N GLU A 105 13.34 7.99 2.01
CA GLU A 105 13.91 6.65 2.13
C GLU A 105 15.42 6.66 2.41
N ALA A 106 16.18 7.61 1.85
CA ALA A 106 17.61 7.77 2.11
C ALA A 106 17.92 8.07 3.60
N THR A 107 17.01 8.72 4.32
CA THR A 107 17.11 8.92 5.78
C THR A 107 16.64 7.68 6.54
N LEU A 108 15.60 6.98 6.07
CA LEU A 108 15.11 5.75 6.68
C LEU A 108 16.13 4.60 6.59
N GLN A 109 16.96 4.57 5.56
CA GLN A 109 18.04 3.56 5.42
C GLN A 109 19.18 3.73 6.43
N GLN A 110 19.28 4.86 7.15
CA GLN A 110 20.33 5.11 8.16
C GLN A 110 20.20 4.24 9.41
N LYS A 111 18.98 3.75 9.74
CA LYS A 111 18.71 2.98 10.97
C LYS A 111 17.97 1.68 10.62
N LEU A 112 18.55 0.55 10.98
CA LEU A 112 18.02 -0.78 10.61
C LEU A 112 16.63 -1.12 11.21
N TYR A 113 16.26 -0.47 12.32
CA TYR A 113 15.03 -0.73 13.08
C TYR A 113 14.47 0.54 13.72
N TYR A 114 13.19 0.78 13.55
CA TYR A 114 12.43 1.87 14.17
C TYR A 114 11.44 1.34 15.20
N SER A 115 11.29 2.08 16.30
CA SER A 115 10.30 1.79 17.33
C SER A 115 8.89 2.15 16.87
N ILE A 116 7.88 1.48 17.42
CA ILE A 116 6.48 1.80 17.12
C ILE A 116 6.10 3.25 17.45
N SER A 117 6.78 3.91 18.38
CA SER A 117 6.54 5.31 18.76
C SER A 117 7.06 6.29 17.72
N GLU A 118 8.24 6.05 17.14
CA GLU A 118 8.78 6.86 16.02
C GLU A 118 7.83 6.76 14.81
N VAL A 119 7.46 5.54 14.42
CA VAL A 119 6.55 5.30 13.29
C VAL A 119 5.16 5.92 13.55
N ALA A 120 4.62 5.82 14.76
CA ALA A 120 3.34 6.43 15.12
C ALA A 120 3.34 7.96 14.96
N GLY A 121 4.47 8.63 15.26
CA GLY A 121 4.63 10.06 15.08
C GLY A 121 4.48 10.50 13.63
N TRP A 122 5.24 9.89 12.71
CA TRP A 122 5.25 10.22 11.29
C TRP A 122 3.88 10.11 10.61
N PHE A 123 3.14 9.03 10.90
CA PHE A 123 1.80 8.80 10.37
C PHE A 123 0.68 9.50 11.18
N ARG A 124 1.04 10.18 12.27
CA ARG A 124 0.13 10.86 13.23
C ARG A 124 -0.99 9.95 13.78
N VAL A 125 -0.72 8.64 13.89
CA VAL A 125 -1.66 7.62 14.39
C VAL A 125 -1.31 7.17 15.80
N ASN A 126 -2.30 6.62 16.52
CA ASN A 126 -2.02 5.97 17.80
C ASN A 126 -1.23 4.67 17.59
N THR A 127 -0.21 4.39 18.41
CA THR A 127 0.55 3.12 18.38
C THR A 127 -0.36 1.88 18.42
N SER A 128 -1.50 1.94 19.10
CA SER A 128 -2.49 0.84 19.15
C SER A 128 -3.12 0.55 17.79
N LEU A 129 -3.26 1.54 16.90
CA LEU A 129 -3.75 1.34 15.54
C LEU A 129 -2.72 0.60 14.68
N ILE A 130 -1.43 0.90 14.85
CA ILE A 130 -0.34 0.14 14.21
C ILE A 130 -0.27 -1.30 14.73
N ARG A 131 -0.48 -1.52 16.05
CA ARG A 131 -0.60 -2.87 16.63
C ARG A 131 -1.80 -3.65 16.09
N TYR A 132 -2.89 -2.95 15.77
CA TYR A 132 -4.07 -3.55 15.14
C TYR A 132 -3.80 -3.91 13.68
N TRP A 133 -3.20 -3.00 12.89
CA TRP A 133 -2.81 -3.27 11.50
C TRP A 133 -1.80 -4.42 11.34
N GLU A 134 -0.89 -4.63 12.30
CA GLU A 134 -0.04 -5.82 12.34
C GLU A 134 -0.85 -7.13 12.33
N ASN A 135 -1.93 -7.20 13.11
CA ASN A 135 -2.77 -8.40 13.20
C ASN A 135 -3.68 -8.57 11.98
N GLU A 136 -4.05 -7.45 11.33
CA GLU A 136 -4.97 -7.43 10.19
C GLU A 136 -4.31 -7.69 8.83
N PHE A 137 -3.01 -7.39 8.69
CA PHE A 137 -2.28 -7.42 7.42
C PHE A 137 -1.08 -8.37 7.46
N ASP A 138 -1.26 -9.58 6.92
CA ASP A 138 -0.24 -10.66 6.82
C ASP A 138 1.12 -10.25 6.21
N ILE A 139 1.18 -9.11 5.51
CA ILE A 139 2.40 -8.56 4.90
C ILE A 139 3.30 -7.82 5.91
N LEU A 140 2.74 -7.32 7.01
CA LEU A 140 3.39 -6.46 7.98
C LEU A 140 3.89 -7.29 9.17
N LYS A 141 5.18 -7.66 9.17
CA LYS A 141 5.77 -8.58 10.16
C LYS A 141 6.94 -7.93 10.91
N PRO A 142 6.68 -6.89 11.74
CA PRO A 142 7.71 -6.23 12.53
C PRO A 142 8.37 -7.21 13.49
N ARG A 143 9.68 -7.05 13.71
CA ARG A 143 10.43 -7.90 14.63
C ARG A 143 10.01 -7.60 16.06
N LYS A 144 9.63 -8.64 16.82
CA LYS A 144 9.37 -8.53 18.26
C LYS A 144 10.68 -8.70 19.04
N ASN A 145 10.93 -7.78 19.96
CA ASN A 145 12.01 -7.89 20.94
C ASN A 145 11.62 -8.88 22.05
N SER A 146 12.58 -9.36 22.85
CA SER A 146 12.32 -10.22 24.02
C SER A 146 11.33 -9.59 25.02
N LYS A 147 11.33 -8.25 25.14
CA LYS A 147 10.40 -7.46 25.96
C LYS A 147 8.98 -7.31 25.35
N GLY A 148 8.75 -7.79 24.12
CA GLY A 148 7.48 -7.62 23.39
C GLY A 148 7.36 -6.31 22.60
N ASP A 149 8.36 -5.44 22.65
CA ASP A 149 8.45 -4.22 21.83
C ASP A 149 8.56 -4.56 20.33
N ARG A 150 7.97 -3.70 19.49
CA ARG A 150 7.89 -3.89 18.04
C ARG A 150 8.91 -3.01 17.32
N LEU A 151 9.71 -3.64 16.45
CA LEU A 151 10.76 -3.03 15.67
C LEU A 151 10.43 -3.17 14.16
N PHE A 152 10.20 -2.04 13.51
CA PHE A 152 9.86 -1.94 12.09
C PHE A 152 11.12 -1.74 11.25
N ARG A 153 11.24 -2.44 10.12
CA ARG A 153 12.25 -2.13 9.10
C ARG A 153 11.73 -1.07 8.13
N VAL A 154 12.60 -0.49 7.31
CA VAL A 154 12.23 0.39 6.17
C VAL A 154 11.15 -0.27 5.30
N GLU A 155 11.31 -1.56 5.00
CA GLU A 155 10.32 -2.33 4.22
C GLU A 155 8.97 -2.50 4.91
N ASP A 156 8.91 -2.46 6.24
CA ASP A 156 7.63 -2.49 6.97
C ASP A 156 6.98 -1.10 7.03
N ILE A 157 7.79 -0.03 7.04
CA ILE A 157 7.31 1.36 6.93
C ILE A 157 6.70 1.62 5.55
N LYS A 158 7.34 1.16 4.46
CA LYS A 158 6.77 1.21 3.09
C LYS A 158 5.41 0.52 3.00
N LYS A 159 5.27 -0.68 3.58
CA LYS A 159 3.98 -1.40 3.65
C LYS A 159 2.95 -0.64 4.48
N LEU A 160 3.35 -0.02 5.59
CA LEU A 160 2.45 0.78 6.42
C LEU A 160 1.93 2.01 5.66
N GLN A 161 2.79 2.66 4.86
CA GLN A 161 2.42 3.77 3.98
C GLN A 161 1.40 3.34 2.91
N LEU A 162 1.59 2.17 2.30
CA LEU A 162 0.63 1.59 1.36
C LEU A 162 -0.71 1.23 2.03
N ILE A 163 -0.68 0.62 3.22
CA ILE A 163 -1.89 0.33 4.02
C ILE A 163 -2.64 1.63 4.34
N TYR A 164 -1.92 2.66 4.80
CA TYR A 164 -2.48 3.98 5.12
C TYR A 164 -3.15 4.61 3.89
N TYR A 165 -2.46 4.63 2.74
CA TYR A 165 -2.99 5.14 1.47
C TYR A 165 -4.29 4.44 1.07
N LEU A 166 -4.33 3.10 1.10
CA LEU A 166 -5.52 2.32 0.74
C LEU A 166 -6.71 2.60 1.67
N LEU A 167 -6.50 2.54 2.98
CA LEU A 167 -7.56 2.77 3.96
C LEU A 167 -8.11 4.21 3.92
N ARG A 168 -7.27 5.19 3.56
CA ARG A 168 -7.58 6.61 3.81
C ARG A 168 -7.81 7.45 2.57
N GLN A 169 -6.95 7.34 1.55
CA GLN A 169 -7.17 7.98 0.25
C GLN A 169 -8.04 7.09 -0.66
N GLY A 170 -7.75 5.78 -0.70
CA GLY A 170 -8.56 4.80 -1.43
C GLY A 170 -9.91 4.46 -0.78
N LYS A 171 -10.12 4.84 0.49
CA LYS A 171 -11.33 4.61 1.30
C LYS A 171 -11.78 3.14 1.34
N PHE A 172 -10.84 2.21 1.22
CA PHE A 172 -11.08 0.77 1.37
C PHE A 172 -11.42 0.41 2.81
N SER A 173 -12.29 -0.61 2.99
CA SER A 173 -12.41 -1.30 4.28
C SER A 173 -11.13 -2.08 4.60
N ILE A 174 -10.94 -2.47 5.87
CA ILE A 174 -9.76 -3.26 6.30
C ILE A 174 -9.68 -4.58 5.52
N GLU A 175 -10.82 -5.27 5.34
CA GLU A 175 -10.92 -6.47 4.52
C GLU A 175 -10.65 -6.19 3.03
N GLY A 176 -11.19 -5.10 2.48
CA GLY A 176 -10.96 -4.69 1.09
C GLY A 176 -9.49 -4.41 0.81
N ALA A 177 -8.83 -3.66 1.70
CA ALA A 177 -7.38 -3.42 1.64
C ALA A 177 -6.58 -4.72 1.80
N ARG A 178 -6.98 -5.62 2.72
CA ARG A 178 -6.33 -6.93 2.91
C ARG A 178 -6.43 -7.79 1.66
N ASN A 179 -7.58 -7.78 0.97
CA ASN A 179 -7.80 -8.53 -0.26
C ASN A 179 -7.00 -7.90 -1.43
N TYR A 180 -7.04 -6.57 -1.58
CA TYR A 180 -6.26 -5.83 -2.56
C TYR A 180 -4.75 -6.12 -2.43
N LEU A 181 -4.20 -6.09 -1.22
CA LEU A 181 -2.80 -6.41 -0.92
C LEU A 181 -2.43 -7.90 -1.12
N LYS A 182 -3.41 -8.80 -1.20
CA LYS A 182 -3.20 -10.21 -1.55
C LYS A 182 -3.20 -10.42 -3.06
N GLN A 183 -4.09 -9.75 -3.79
CA GLN A 183 -4.23 -9.88 -5.25
C GLN A 183 -3.17 -9.07 -6.01
N HIS A 184 -2.98 -7.80 -5.66
CA HIS A 184 -2.25 -6.82 -6.49
C HIS A 184 -0.79 -6.60 -6.08
N LYS A 185 -0.10 -7.56 -5.43
CA LYS A 185 1.26 -7.33 -4.88
C LYS A 185 2.22 -6.59 -5.83
N GLN A 186 2.39 -7.09 -7.05
CA GLN A 186 3.27 -6.44 -8.05
C GLN A 186 2.66 -5.18 -8.69
N GLN A 187 1.33 -5.08 -8.76
CA GLN A 187 0.65 -3.93 -9.36
C GLN A 187 0.55 -2.73 -8.40
N ALA A 188 0.45 -2.98 -7.09
CA ALA A 188 0.45 -1.95 -6.05
C ALA A 188 1.80 -1.24 -5.97
N ASP A 189 2.91 -2.00 -6.03
CA ASP A 189 4.27 -1.43 -6.08
C ASP A 189 4.45 -0.53 -7.32
N ALA A 190 4.02 -1.00 -8.50
CA ALA A 190 4.07 -0.22 -9.74
C ALA A 190 3.18 1.04 -9.70
N GLN A 191 1.94 0.92 -9.21
CA GLN A 191 1.03 2.07 -9.04
C GLN A 191 1.57 3.08 -8.02
N MET A 192 2.21 2.63 -6.93
CA MET A 192 2.85 3.50 -5.95
C MET A 192 4.05 4.24 -6.55
N GLN A 193 4.88 3.57 -7.37
CA GLN A 193 5.99 4.22 -8.08
C GLN A 193 5.49 5.30 -9.06
N VAL A 194 4.41 5.03 -9.80
CA VAL A 194 3.77 6.02 -10.69
C VAL A 194 3.15 7.18 -9.91
N ALA A 195 2.46 6.92 -8.80
CA ALA A 195 1.90 7.96 -7.94
C ALA A 195 3.01 8.84 -7.30
N ALA A 196 4.12 8.24 -6.90
CA ALA A 196 5.27 8.95 -6.35
C ALA A 196 5.99 9.79 -7.39
N SER A 197 6.19 9.28 -8.63
CA SER A 197 6.81 10.06 -9.70
C SER A 197 5.92 11.23 -10.14
N LEU A 198 4.60 11.02 -10.32
CA LEU A 198 3.64 12.09 -10.61
C LEU A 198 3.60 13.15 -9.51
N THR A 199 3.69 12.76 -8.24
CA THR A 199 3.77 13.71 -7.11
C THR A 199 5.06 14.53 -7.15
N LYS A 200 6.21 13.91 -7.46
CA LYS A 200 7.50 14.61 -7.63
C LYS A 200 7.49 15.56 -8.83
N PHE A 201 6.96 15.14 -9.98
CA PHE A 201 6.77 16.02 -11.14
C PHE A 201 5.84 17.21 -10.82
N ARG A 202 4.75 16.98 -10.07
CA ARG A 202 3.86 18.06 -9.63
C ARG A 202 4.59 19.07 -8.72
N ALA A 203 5.41 18.60 -7.77
CA ALA A 203 6.20 19.47 -6.91
C ALA A 203 7.20 20.32 -7.73
N PHE A 204 7.98 19.69 -8.61
CA PHE A 204 8.93 20.36 -9.50
C PHE A 204 8.27 21.39 -10.43
N LEU A 205 7.09 21.09 -10.98
CA LEU A 205 6.35 22.05 -11.83
C LEU A 205 5.78 23.23 -11.02
N LEU A 206 5.45 23.04 -9.74
CA LEU A 206 5.06 24.14 -8.84
C LEU A 206 6.25 25.00 -8.42
N GLU A 207 7.42 24.39 -8.22
CA GLU A 207 8.69 25.08 -7.97
C GLU A 207 9.15 25.90 -9.18
N LEU A 208 9.16 25.31 -10.39
CA LEU A 208 9.43 26.03 -11.63
C LEU A 208 8.46 27.19 -11.84
N ARG A 209 7.16 27.01 -11.52
CA ARG A 209 6.20 28.11 -11.57
C ARG A 209 6.56 29.22 -10.57
N ALA A 210 6.85 28.88 -9.31
CA ALA A 210 7.19 29.85 -8.28
C ALA A 210 8.46 30.66 -8.64
N ASN A 211 9.42 30.04 -9.32
CA ASN A 211 10.64 30.69 -9.82
C ASN A 211 10.45 31.49 -11.12
N LEU A 212 9.25 31.49 -11.71
CA LEU A 212 8.86 32.30 -12.88
C LEU A 212 7.82 33.38 -12.54
N ASP A 213 7.10 33.21 -11.44
CA ASP A 213 6.16 34.20 -10.86
C ASP A 213 6.88 35.20 -9.90
N ALA A 214 8.22 35.23 -9.88
CA ALA A 214 9.06 35.98 -8.92
C ALA A 214 10.13 36.86 -9.60
#